data_AF-A0AAV0SPI0-F1
#
_entry.id   AF-A0AAV0SPI0-F1
#
_cell.length_a   1.000
_cell.length_b   1.000
_cell.length_c   1.000
_cell.angle_alpha   90.00
_cell.angle_beta   90.00
_cell.angle_gamma   90.00
#
_symmetry.space_group_name_H-M   'P 1'
#
loop_
_entity.id
_entity.type
_entity.pdbx_description
1 polymer ?
#
loop_
_entity_poly.entity_id
_entity_poly.type
_entity_poly.pdbx_seq_one_letter_code
_entity_poly.pdbx_strand_id
1 'polypeptide(L)'
;MFSSWDLVRPTLWHPMSMLELSMMDTNTMPQLSTSMHNVPGVSTDEEFFKDLSPTEQQKETPEADNKRAFSSYSFSSSSVVDEKGRKVMSTRRRYEDSTGRLKAEHEREVVGKRLKTVWNRKNDKDEGEHHTICSQSTPEEFEKLWSETPFGKAQEKKSKELKESVASKSP
;
A
#
# COMPACT_ATOMS: atom_id res chain seq x y z
N MET A 1 -8.22 15.47 -5.28
CA MET A 1 -7.23 14.46 -4.87
C MET A 1 -7.96 13.17 -4.52
N PHE A 2 -7.39 12.01 -4.77
CA PHE A 2 -7.88 10.77 -4.15
C PHE A 2 -7.61 10.83 -2.65
N SER A 3 -8.52 10.28 -1.84
CA SER A 3 -8.29 10.15 -0.40
C SER A 3 -7.23 9.08 -0.14
N SER A 4 -6.59 9.11 1.04
CA SER A 4 -5.76 8.02 1.54
C SER A 4 -6.46 6.65 1.39
N TRP A 5 -7.77 6.63 1.63
CA TRP A 5 -8.61 5.45 1.51
C TRP A 5 -8.70 4.91 0.07
N ASP A 6 -8.85 5.79 -0.91
CA ASP A 6 -8.91 5.40 -2.31
C ASP A 6 -7.60 4.72 -2.78
N LEU A 7 -6.45 5.14 -2.24
CA LEU A 7 -5.13 4.63 -2.64
C LEU A 7 -4.88 3.17 -2.26
N VAL A 8 -5.64 2.62 -1.31
CA VAL A 8 -5.57 1.20 -0.90
C VAL A 8 -6.68 0.34 -1.51
N ARG A 9 -7.60 0.93 -2.30
CA ARG A 9 -8.63 0.18 -3.01
C ARG A 9 -8.04 -0.63 -4.17
N PRO A 10 -8.64 -1.79 -4.51
CA PRO A 10 -8.16 -2.65 -5.60
C PRO A 10 -7.97 -1.91 -6.93
N THR A 11 -8.88 -0.99 -7.26
CA THR A 11 -8.89 -0.24 -8.53
C THR A 11 -7.69 0.68 -8.70
N LEU A 12 -7.15 1.22 -7.61
CA LEU A 12 -6.04 2.17 -7.63
C LEU A 12 -4.72 1.57 -7.18
N TRP A 13 -4.72 0.35 -6.64
CA TRP A 13 -3.52 -0.33 -6.15
C TRP A 13 -2.40 -0.39 -7.19
N HIS A 14 -2.65 -1.09 -8.30
CA HIS A 14 -1.64 -1.26 -9.34
C HIS A 14 -1.28 0.05 -10.05
N PRO A 15 -2.24 0.89 -10.49
CA PRO A 15 -1.91 2.17 -11.13
C PRO A 15 -1.01 3.07 -10.27
N MET A 16 -1.25 3.13 -8.96
CA MET A 16 -0.44 3.98 -8.08
C MET A 16 0.90 3.35 -7.74
N SER A 17 0.96 2.03 -7.52
CA SER A 17 2.25 1.33 -7.30
C SER A 17 3.20 1.48 -8.48
N MET A 18 2.68 1.35 -9.71
CA MET A 18 3.47 1.48 -10.93
C MET A 18 3.93 2.93 -11.16
N LEU A 19 3.08 3.91 -10.84
CA LEU A 19 3.45 5.31 -10.88
C LEU A 19 4.63 5.59 -9.94
N GLU A 20 4.55 5.15 -8.69
CA GLU A 20 5.59 5.34 -7.68
C GLU A 20 6.90 4.65 -8.09
N LEU A 21 6.83 3.42 -8.58
CA LEU A 21 8.00 2.67 -9.09
C LEU A 21 8.63 3.37 -10.30
N SER A 22 7.83 3.93 -11.22
CA SER A 22 8.36 4.64 -12.40
C SER A 22 9.14 5.91 -12.07
N MET A 23 8.89 6.48 -10.89
CA MET A 23 9.56 7.69 -10.40
C MET A 23 10.74 7.40 -9.47
N MET A 24 11.01 6.12 -9.18
CA MET A 24 12.05 5.72 -8.26
C MET A 24 13.42 6.14 -8.80
N ASP A 25 14.21 6.81 -7.95
CA ASP A 25 15.57 7.17 -8.30
C ASP A 25 16.50 5.96 -8.06
N THR A 26 17.05 5.42 -9.13
CA THR A 26 17.92 4.23 -9.10
C THR A 26 19.31 4.53 -8.56
N ASN A 27 19.75 5.80 -8.57
CA ASN A 27 21.06 6.21 -8.05
C ASN A 27 21.07 6.28 -6.51
N THR A 28 19.90 6.37 -5.89
CA THR A 28 19.74 6.38 -4.42
C THR A 28 19.29 5.02 -3.87
N MET A 29 19.29 3.96 -4.70
CA MET A 29 19.08 2.60 -4.24
C MET A 29 20.21 2.22 -3.27
N PRO A 30 19.92 1.93 -1.98
CA PRO A 30 20.86 1.13 -1.20
C PRO A 30 21.02 -0.21 -1.91
N GLN A 31 22.25 -0.72 -2.02
CA GLN A 31 22.57 -2.03 -2.60
C GLN A 31 21.49 -3.07 -2.25
N LEU A 32 20.61 -3.37 -3.20
CA LEU A 32 19.52 -4.34 -3.03
C LEU A 32 20.04 -5.78 -2.82
N SER A 33 21.35 -6.03 -3.00
CA SER A 33 21.95 -7.36 -2.92
C SER A 33 22.29 -7.84 -1.50
N THR A 34 22.28 -6.98 -0.49
CA THR A 34 22.63 -7.34 0.90
C THR A 34 21.59 -6.86 1.91
N SER A 35 20.31 -6.76 1.52
CA SER A 35 19.29 -6.25 2.43
C SER A 35 17.86 -6.71 2.14
N MET A 36 17.65 -8.02 2.04
CA MET A 36 16.34 -8.57 2.45
C MET A 36 16.17 -8.46 3.98
N HIS A 37 17.26 -8.22 4.74
CA HIS A 37 17.29 -8.10 6.20
C HIS A 37 17.07 -6.67 6.76
N ASN A 38 17.42 -5.60 6.03
CA ASN A 38 17.25 -4.20 6.49
C ASN A 38 16.26 -3.41 5.62
N VAL A 39 15.22 -4.06 5.10
CA VAL A 39 13.99 -3.34 4.77
C VAL A 39 13.34 -2.98 6.11
N PRO A 40 13.03 -1.71 6.44
CA PRO A 40 12.15 -1.38 7.55
C PRO A 40 10.82 -2.09 7.32
N GLY A 41 10.64 -3.29 7.90
CA GLY A 41 9.50 -4.14 7.53
C GLY A 41 9.59 -5.63 7.87
N VAL A 42 10.77 -6.22 8.07
CA VAL A 42 10.84 -7.66 8.43
C VAL A 42 10.20 -7.94 9.80
N SER A 43 10.24 -6.96 10.73
CA SER A 43 9.50 -7.02 11.99
C SER A 43 8.00 -6.64 11.87
N THR A 44 7.57 -6.06 10.73
CA THR A 44 6.15 -5.72 10.48
C THR A 44 5.42 -6.81 9.70
N ASP A 45 6.12 -7.81 9.17
CA ASP A 45 5.52 -8.98 8.55
C ASP A 45 4.69 -9.75 9.58
N GLU A 46 5.20 -9.97 10.79
CA GLU A 46 4.42 -10.63 11.85
C GLU A 46 3.14 -9.85 12.18
N GLU A 47 3.20 -8.52 12.27
CA GLU A 47 2.02 -7.68 12.49
C GLU A 47 1.04 -7.73 11.30
N PHE A 48 1.58 -7.76 10.08
CA PHE A 48 0.79 -7.83 8.85
C PHE A 48 0.08 -9.19 8.70
N PHE A 49 0.70 -10.29 9.13
CA PHE A 49 0.15 -11.64 9.01
C PHE A 49 -0.46 -12.17 10.32
N LYS A 50 -0.45 -11.39 11.41
CA LYS A 50 -0.98 -11.81 12.72
C LYS A 50 -2.44 -12.22 12.67
N ASP A 51 -3.23 -11.55 11.85
CA ASP A 51 -4.65 -11.85 11.63
C ASP A 51 -4.88 -12.96 10.60
N LEU A 52 -3.81 -13.50 10.02
CA LEU A 52 -3.79 -14.64 9.10
C LEU A 52 -3.30 -15.93 9.79
N SER A 53 -2.81 -15.87 11.04
CA SER A 53 -2.38 -17.07 11.76
C SER A 53 -3.56 -18.03 11.95
N PRO A 54 -3.36 -19.34 11.74
CA PRO A 54 -4.39 -20.36 11.88
C PRO A 54 -4.67 -20.64 13.37
N THR A 55 -5.20 -19.66 14.09
CA THR A 55 -5.54 -19.81 15.52
C THR A 55 -6.95 -20.36 15.71
N GLU A 56 -7.77 -20.39 14.66
CA GLU A 56 -8.86 -21.37 14.59
C GLU A 56 -8.26 -22.66 14.05
N GLN A 57 -8.00 -23.61 14.95
CA GLN A 57 -7.71 -25.00 14.62
C GLN A 57 -8.82 -25.52 13.70
N GLN A 58 -8.62 -25.38 12.39
CA GLN A 58 -9.20 -26.31 11.45
C GLN A 58 -8.64 -27.68 11.85
N LYS A 59 -9.51 -28.52 12.44
CA LYS A 59 -9.35 -29.96 12.33
C LYS A 59 -8.99 -30.23 10.88
N GLU A 60 -7.75 -30.64 10.63
CA GLU A 60 -7.29 -31.09 9.33
C GLU A 60 -8.14 -32.33 8.96
N THR A 61 -9.25 -32.09 8.29
CA THR A 61 -9.85 -33.09 7.41
C THR A 61 -9.21 -32.90 6.04
N PRO A 62 -8.70 -33.97 5.40
CA PRO A 62 -7.99 -33.91 4.11
C PRO A 62 -8.86 -33.45 2.92
N GLU A 63 -10.09 -33.01 3.16
CA GLU A 63 -11.01 -32.45 2.17
C GLU A 63 -10.95 -30.91 2.07
N ALA A 64 -10.32 -30.22 3.04
CA ALA A 64 -10.26 -28.75 3.08
C ALA A 64 -9.14 -28.13 2.21
N ASP A 65 -8.14 -28.92 1.80
CA ASP A 65 -7.01 -28.47 0.99
C ASP A 65 -7.41 -27.99 -0.42
N ASN A 66 -8.59 -28.37 -0.90
CA ASN A 66 -9.11 -27.92 -2.20
C ASN A 66 -9.85 -26.57 -2.16
N LYS A 67 -9.97 -25.89 -1.01
CA LYS A 67 -10.71 -24.60 -0.89
C LYS A 67 -9.84 -23.35 -0.97
N ARG A 68 -8.52 -23.43 -0.81
CA ARG A 68 -7.63 -22.27 -1.00
C ARG A 68 -7.12 -22.24 -2.44
N ALA A 69 -8.02 -21.95 -3.37
CA ALA A 69 -7.73 -22.00 -4.80
C ALA A 69 -6.66 -20.99 -5.26
N PHE A 70 -6.45 -19.89 -4.52
CA PHE A 70 -5.33 -18.97 -4.73
C PHE A 70 -5.02 -18.12 -3.50
N SER A 71 -3.81 -17.59 -3.44
CA SER A 71 -3.41 -16.48 -2.57
C SER A 71 -2.41 -15.61 -3.33
N SER A 72 -2.58 -14.30 -3.25
CA SER A 72 -1.76 -13.32 -3.94
C SER A 72 -1.19 -12.34 -2.92
N TYR A 73 0.13 -12.15 -2.98
CA TYR A 73 0.83 -11.16 -2.18
C TYR A 73 1.63 -10.25 -3.11
N SER A 74 1.55 -8.94 -2.87
CA SER A 74 2.34 -7.94 -3.57
C SER A 74 2.97 -6.98 -2.59
N PHE A 75 4.25 -6.67 -2.85
CA PHE A 75 5.04 -5.71 -2.10
C PHE A 75 5.75 -4.80 -3.09
N SER A 76 5.72 -3.50 -2.86
CA SER A 76 6.54 -2.54 -3.59
C SER A 76 7.04 -1.46 -2.65
N SER A 77 8.30 -1.07 -2.77
CA SER A 77 8.87 0.07 -2.07
C SER A 77 9.57 0.96 -3.08
N SER A 78 9.32 2.27 -2.99
CA SER A 78 9.87 3.27 -3.90
C SER A 78 10.35 4.46 -3.08
N SER A 79 11.50 5.02 -3.47
CA SER A 79 12.03 6.22 -2.86
C SER A 79 12.51 7.22 -3.90
N VAL A 80 12.36 8.50 -3.57
CA VAL A 80 12.83 9.63 -4.37
C VAL A 80 13.33 10.73 -3.44
N VAL A 81 14.27 11.53 -3.92
CA VAL A 81 14.71 12.75 -3.24
C VAL A 81 13.94 13.93 -3.86
N ASP A 82 13.29 14.74 -3.02
CA ASP A 82 12.58 15.92 -3.50
C ASP A 82 13.53 17.10 -3.81
N GLU A 83 13.00 18.17 -4.39
CA GLU A 83 13.75 19.39 -4.73
C GLU A 83 14.41 20.06 -3.51
N LYS A 84 13.91 19.77 -2.30
CA LYS A 84 14.46 20.27 -1.03
C LYS A 84 15.53 19.32 -0.44
N GLY A 85 15.93 18.28 -1.18
CA GLY A 85 16.90 17.28 -0.75
C GLY A 85 16.35 16.27 0.27
N ARG A 86 15.03 16.21 0.48
CA ARG A 86 14.41 15.33 1.48
C ARG A 86 14.09 13.97 0.86
N LYS A 87 14.41 12.90 1.57
CA LYS A 87 14.00 11.54 1.18
C LYS A 87 12.50 11.37 1.39
N VAL A 88 11.82 10.94 0.34
CA VAL A 88 10.40 10.59 0.33
C VAL A 88 10.28 9.10 -0.01
N MET A 89 9.53 8.35 0.79
CA MET A 89 9.32 6.92 0.60
C MET A 89 7.83 6.57 0.49
N SER A 90 7.55 5.59 -0.37
CA SER A 90 6.23 4.96 -0.52
C SER A 90 6.42 3.45 -0.49
N THR A 91 5.75 2.78 0.45
CA THR A 91 5.74 1.32 0.57
C THR A 91 4.31 0.83 0.52
N ARG A 92 4.05 -0.17 -0.33
CA ARG A 92 2.74 -0.77 -0.53
C ARG A 92 2.83 -2.27 -0.29
N ARG A 93 1.93 -2.81 0.53
CA ARG A 93 1.77 -4.24 0.81
C ARG A 93 0.32 -4.65 0.58
N ARG A 94 0.06 -5.71 -0.19
CA ARG A 94 -1.30 -6.24 -0.36
C ARG A 94 -1.31 -7.74 -0.36
N TYR A 95 -2.27 -8.30 0.36
CA TYR A 95 -2.60 -9.72 0.40
C TYR A 95 -4.07 -9.89 0.02
N GLU A 96 -4.37 -10.92 -0.76
CA GLU A 96 -5.72 -11.34 -1.12
C GLU A 96 -5.76 -12.87 -1.29
N ASP A 97 -6.87 -13.50 -0.92
CA ASP A 97 -7.05 -14.94 -1.11
C ASP A 97 -8.43 -15.30 -1.65
N SER A 98 -8.61 -16.59 -1.94
CA SER A 98 -9.85 -17.15 -2.51
C SER A 98 -11.08 -17.02 -1.62
N THR A 99 -10.95 -16.59 -0.36
CA THR A 99 -12.10 -16.32 0.52
C THR A 99 -12.69 -14.93 0.31
N GLY A 100 -12.06 -14.10 -0.53
CA GLY A 100 -12.42 -12.69 -0.72
C GLY A 100 -11.79 -11.77 0.32
N ARG A 101 -11.06 -12.32 1.31
CA ARG A 101 -10.26 -11.53 2.25
C ARG A 101 -9.21 -10.72 1.51
N LEU A 102 -9.04 -9.47 1.93
CA LEU A 102 -8.01 -8.58 1.38
C LEU A 102 -7.45 -7.69 2.48
N LYS A 103 -6.12 -7.64 2.59
CA LYS A 103 -5.41 -6.67 3.43
C LYS A 103 -4.50 -5.82 2.57
N ALA A 104 -4.65 -4.51 2.60
CA ALA A 104 -3.82 -3.58 1.84
C ALA A 104 -3.28 -2.47 2.76
N GLU A 105 -1.97 -2.26 2.74
CA GLU A 105 -1.28 -1.22 3.47
C GLU A 105 -0.55 -0.30 2.50
N HIS A 106 -0.73 1.00 2.66
CA HIS A 106 0.09 2.03 2.02
C HIS A 106 0.75 2.88 3.09
N GLU A 107 2.06 2.75 3.20
CA GLU A 107 2.91 3.47 4.12
C GLU A 107 3.69 4.55 3.36
N ARG A 108 3.56 5.79 3.82
CA ARG A 108 4.20 6.97 3.23
C ARG A 108 5.08 7.64 4.27
N GLU A 109 6.28 8.01 3.88
CA GLU A 109 7.24 8.66 4.77
C GLU A 109 7.88 9.90 4.14
N VAL A 110 7.97 10.98 4.92
CA VAL A 110 8.67 12.21 4.58
C VAL A 110 9.42 12.69 5.81
N VAL A 111 10.76 12.68 5.78
CA VAL A 111 11.63 13.15 6.88
C VAL A 111 11.25 12.50 8.23
N GLY A 112 11.11 11.17 8.27
CA GLY A 112 10.77 10.41 9.49
C GLY A 112 9.32 10.54 9.97
N LYS A 113 8.53 11.45 9.40
CA LYS A 113 7.07 11.47 9.60
C LYS A 113 6.46 10.38 8.74
N ARG A 114 5.60 9.56 9.32
CA ARG A 114 5.00 8.42 8.65
C ARG A 114 3.48 8.45 8.77
N LEU A 115 2.81 8.18 7.66
CA LEU A 115 1.39 7.91 7.58
C LEU A 115 1.18 6.52 6.96
N LYS A 116 0.49 5.64 7.68
CA LYS A 116 0.09 4.31 7.19
C LYS A 116 -1.42 4.26 7.06
N THR A 117 -1.90 3.92 5.88
CA THR A 117 -3.31 3.63 5.63
C THR A 117 -3.49 2.14 5.42
N VAL A 118 -4.45 1.54 6.12
CA VAL A 118 -4.73 0.11 6.11
C VAL A 118 -6.17 -0.13 5.70
N TRP A 119 -6.37 -1.06 4.77
CA TRP A 119 -7.63 -1.73 4.49
C TRP A 119 -7.56 -3.16 4.97
N ASN A 120 -8.57 -3.61 5.72
CA ASN A 120 -8.73 -5.02 6.07
C ASN A 120 -10.17 -5.46 5.76
N ARG A 121 -10.38 -6.01 4.57
CA ARG A 121 -11.62 -6.62 4.13
C ARG A 121 -11.64 -8.09 4.55
N LYS A 122 -12.67 -8.49 5.28
CA LYS A 122 -12.90 -9.84 5.79
C LYS A 122 -13.33 -10.82 4.70
N ASN A 123 -14.17 -10.37 3.75
CA ASN A 123 -14.76 -11.24 2.72
C ASN A 123 -15.18 -10.44 1.45
N ASP A 124 -15.72 -11.14 0.47
CA ASP A 124 -16.21 -10.58 -0.80
C ASP A 124 -17.40 -9.61 -0.67
N LYS A 125 -18.06 -9.55 0.49
CA LYS A 125 -19.17 -8.62 0.78
C LYS A 125 -18.71 -7.24 1.23
N ASP A 126 -17.42 -6.94 1.08
CA ASP A 126 -16.80 -5.66 1.46
C ASP A 126 -16.89 -5.34 2.97
N GLU A 127 -17.19 -6.34 3.80
CA GLU A 127 -17.15 -6.22 5.26
C GLU A 127 -15.69 -6.07 5.72
N GLY A 128 -15.41 -5.12 6.60
CA GLY A 128 -14.03 -4.86 6.99
C GLY A 128 -13.83 -3.59 7.79
N GLU A 129 -12.56 -3.25 8.01
CA GLU A 129 -12.15 -2.07 8.74
C GLU A 129 -11.08 -1.30 7.95
N HIS A 130 -11.06 0.01 8.16
CA HIS A 130 -10.10 0.92 7.57
C HIS A 130 -9.50 1.78 8.67
N HIS A 131 -8.18 1.93 8.66
CA HIS A 131 -7.47 2.66 9.70
C HIS A 131 -6.37 3.51 9.10
N THR A 132 -6.14 4.67 9.71
CA THR A 132 -5.03 5.56 9.37
C THR A 132 -4.21 5.78 10.63
N ILE A 133 -2.92 5.48 10.55
CA ILE A 133 -1.97 5.58 11.66
C ILE A 133 -0.92 6.63 11.28
N CYS A 134 -0.78 7.67 12.10
CA CYS A 134 0.25 8.70 11.92
C CYS A 134 1.20 8.71 13.12
N SER A 135 2.52 8.72 12.87
CA SER A 135 3.52 8.58 13.94
C SER A 135 3.86 9.88 14.67
N GLN A 136 3.76 11.03 14.01
CA GLN A 136 4.34 12.30 14.50
C GLN A 136 3.55 13.57 14.15
N SER A 137 2.44 13.47 13.41
CA SER A 137 1.61 14.63 13.04
C SER A 137 0.14 14.25 12.93
N THR A 138 -0.75 15.20 12.69
CA THR A 138 -2.10 14.85 12.25
C THR A 138 -2.06 14.30 10.82
N PRO A 139 -3.03 13.45 10.42
CA PRO A 139 -3.17 13.00 9.04
C PRO A 139 -3.25 14.18 8.05
N GLU A 140 -3.93 15.26 8.41
CA GLU A 140 -4.13 16.43 7.56
C GLU A 140 -2.83 17.19 7.30
N GLU A 141 -2.01 17.37 8.35
CA GLU A 141 -0.69 17.98 8.22
C GLU A 141 0.24 17.14 7.36
N PHE A 142 0.18 15.81 7.52
CA PHE A 142 0.96 14.90 6.69
C PHE A 142 0.53 14.97 5.22
N GLU A 143 -0.78 14.98 4.94
CA GLU A 143 -1.28 15.05 3.57
C GLU A 143 -0.89 16.37 2.88
N LYS A 144 -0.92 17.48 3.62
CA LYS A 144 -0.41 18.75 3.13
C LYS A 144 1.07 18.63 2.76
N LEU A 145 1.90 18.09 3.66
CA LEU A 145 3.31 17.84 3.39
C LEU A 145 3.53 16.90 2.19
N TRP A 146 2.76 15.82 2.09
CA TRP A 146 2.84 14.84 1.02
C TRP A 146 2.50 15.44 -0.33
N SER A 147 1.50 16.31 -0.40
CA SER A 147 1.09 16.97 -1.66
C SER A 147 2.21 17.81 -2.31
N GLU A 148 3.17 18.28 -1.52
CA GLU A 148 4.34 19.02 -2.03
C GLU A 148 5.44 18.09 -2.59
N THR A 149 5.38 16.78 -2.32
CA THR A 149 6.39 15.81 -2.75
C THR A 149 6.24 15.43 -4.22
N PRO A 150 7.28 14.88 -4.88
CA PRO A 150 7.16 14.37 -6.24
C PRO A 150 6.04 13.33 -6.38
N PHE A 151 5.95 12.37 -5.45
CA PHE A 151 4.87 11.37 -5.46
C PHE A 151 3.49 12.01 -5.31
N GLY A 152 3.31 12.95 -4.37
CA GLY A 152 2.04 13.64 -4.18
C GLY A 152 1.57 14.39 -5.42
N LYS A 153 2.47 15.16 -6.06
CA LYS A 153 2.20 15.87 -7.31
C LYS A 153 1.84 14.90 -8.44
N ALA A 154 2.58 13.80 -8.57
CA ALA A 154 2.33 12.79 -9.60
C ALA A 154 1.00 12.05 -9.40
N GLN A 155 0.67 11.70 -8.15
CA GLN A 155 -0.61 11.10 -7.80
C GLN A 155 -1.77 12.04 -8.12
N GLU A 156 -1.64 13.34 -7.83
CA GLU A 156 -2.67 14.32 -8.18
C GLU A 156 -2.88 14.41 -9.70
N LYS A 157 -1.79 14.50 -10.47
CA LYS A 157 -1.85 14.48 -11.94
C LYS A 157 -2.55 13.22 -12.44
N LYS A 158 -2.15 12.04 -11.95
CA LYS A 158 -2.75 10.77 -12.34
C LYS A 158 -4.23 10.68 -11.97
N SER A 159 -4.62 11.28 -10.84
CA SER A 159 -6.02 11.36 -10.41
C SER A 159 -6.87 12.17 -11.38
N LYS A 160 -6.34 13.27 -11.92
CA LYS A 160 -7.04 14.10 -12.92
C LYS A 160 -7.22 13.34 -14.23
N GLU A 161 -6.14 12.74 -14.75
CA GLU A 161 -6.17 11.91 -15.96
C GLU A 161 -7.21 10.78 -15.87
N LEU A 162 -7.26 10.07 -14.73
CA LEU A 162 -8.22 8.99 -14.52
C LEU A 162 -9.67 9.50 -14.51
N LYS A 163 -9.96 10.62 -13.85
CA LYS A 163 -11.31 11.22 -13.81
C LYS A 163 -11.77 11.68 -15.20
N GLU A 164 -10.89 12.30 -15.96
CA GLU A 164 -11.18 12.75 -17.33
C GLU A 164 -11.46 11.57 -18.26
N SER A 165 -10.67 10.48 -18.14
CA SER A 165 -10.86 9.27 -18.95
C SER A 165 -12.18 8.53 -18.68
N VAL A 166 -12.73 8.67 -17.47
CA VAL A 166 -14.02 8.11 -17.09
C VAL A 166 -15.15 9.00 -17.63
N ALA A 167 -15.03 10.32 -17.51
CA ALA A 167 -16.01 11.27 -18.05
C ALA A 167 -16.12 11.20 -19.57
N SER A 168 -15.02 10.96 -20.29
CA SER A 168 -15.03 10.80 -21.75
C SER A 168 -15.62 9.46 -22.23
N LYS A 169 -15.88 8.51 -21.33
CA LYS A 169 -16.42 7.17 -21.64
C LYS A 169 -17.89 7.00 -21.23
N SER A 170 -18.52 8.02 -20.68
CA SER A 170 -19.95 8.04 -20.37
C SER A 170 -20.73 8.61 -21.57
N PRO A 171 -21.52 7.79 -22.30
CA PRO A 171 -22.44 8.27 -23.33
C PRO A 171 -23.64 9.04 -22.75
#